data_AF-A0AAJ2C9C0-F1
#
_entry.id   AF-A0AAJ2C9C0-F1
#
_cell.length_a   1.000
_cell.length_b   1.000
_cell.length_c   1.000
_cell.angle_alpha   90.00
_cell.angle_beta   90.00
_cell.angle_gamma   90.00
#
_symmetry.space_group_name_H-M   'P 1'
#
loop_
_entity.id
_entity.type
_entity.pdbx_description
1 polymer ?
#
loop_
_entity_poly.entity_id
_entity_poly.type
_entity_poly.pdbx_seq_one_letter_code
_entity_poly.pdbx_strand_id
1 'polypeptide(L)'
;MLRVIAVSALGLSLAACAATPPAAQSITVTGSIAYRERIALPPTAQLEVRLDDVSLADAPARTLAGQTFAADGKQVPLPFTLTVDRAQLDPRHSYAVSARITGGDGKLMFITDTRNSVAFDGRSRIDMGTLTLVKTN
;
A
#
# COMPACT_ATOMS: atom_id res chain seq x y z
N MET A 1 17.70 -32.00 -71.06
CA MET A 1 16.72 -32.73 -70.21
C MET A 1 17.39 -32.89 -68.84
N LEU A 2 16.89 -32.58 -67.65
CA LEU A 2 15.68 -31.97 -67.10
C LEU A 2 16.01 -31.76 -65.60
N ARG A 3 15.83 -30.54 -65.07
CA ARG A 3 15.50 -30.06 -63.69
C ARG A 3 15.76 -31.02 -62.49
N VAL A 4 16.30 -30.61 -61.33
CA VAL A 4 15.71 -29.67 -60.34
C VAL A 4 16.79 -29.34 -59.28
N ILE A 5 16.87 -28.07 -58.88
CA ILE A 5 17.70 -27.52 -57.80
C ILE A 5 17.04 -27.87 -56.45
N ALA A 6 17.75 -28.58 -55.57
CA ALA A 6 17.29 -28.85 -54.21
C ALA A 6 17.61 -27.65 -53.31
N VAL A 7 16.62 -26.76 -53.13
CA VAL A 7 16.65 -25.69 -52.12
C VAL A 7 16.15 -26.28 -50.81
N SER A 8 17.07 -26.68 -49.93
CA SER A 8 16.74 -27.02 -48.54
C SER A 8 16.82 -25.75 -47.70
N ALA A 9 15.75 -24.95 -47.70
CA ALA A 9 15.61 -23.84 -46.76
C ALA A 9 15.33 -24.42 -45.38
N LEU A 10 16.38 -24.52 -44.57
CA LEU A 10 16.32 -24.96 -43.18
C LEU A 10 15.66 -23.84 -42.35
N GLY A 11 14.36 -23.99 -42.08
CA GLY A 11 13.58 -23.03 -41.29
C GLY A 11 14.09 -22.97 -39.85
N LEU A 12 14.64 -21.81 -39.47
CA LEU A 12 15.02 -21.48 -38.10
C LEU A 12 13.75 -21.11 -37.31
N SER A 13 13.18 -22.04 -36.56
CA SER A 13 12.06 -21.76 -35.66
C SER A 13 12.56 -21.01 -34.43
N LEU A 14 12.33 -19.70 -34.36
CA LEU A 14 12.51 -18.93 -33.13
C LEU A 14 11.41 -19.35 -32.13
N ALA A 15 11.72 -20.27 -31.24
CA ALA A 15 10.91 -20.53 -30.04
C ALA A 15 11.11 -19.37 -29.05
N ALA A 16 10.32 -18.31 -29.19
CA ALA A 16 10.24 -17.25 -28.22
C ALA A 16 9.46 -17.74 -26.99
N CYS A 17 10.17 -18.25 -25.98
CA CYS A 17 9.60 -18.45 -24.66
C CYS A 17 9.29 -17.07 -24.06
N ALA A 18 8.04 -16.63 -24.15
CA ALA A 18 7.52 -15.51 -23.36
C ALA A 18 7.41 -15.97 -21.90
N ALA A 19 8.49 -15.86 -21.15
CA ALA A 19 8.48 -16.06 -19.70
C ALA A 19 7.83 -14.84 -19.05
N THR A 20 6.53 -14.90 -18.79
CA THR A 20 5.85 -13.91 -17.94
C THR A 20 6.41 -14.05 -16.52
N PRO A 21 7.00 -12.99 -15.93
CA PRO A 21 7.48 -13.04 -14.55
C PRO A 21 6.34 -13.40 -13.60
N PRO A 22 6.58 -14.23 -12.56
CA PRO A 22 5.57 -14.49 -11.55
C PRO A 22 5.15 -13.17 -10.89
N ALA A 23 3.85 -12.97 -10.74
CA ALA A 23 3.31 -11.81 -10.07
C ALA A 23 3.84 -11.78 -8.62
N ALA A 24 4.33 -10.62 -8.17
CA ALA A 24 4.80 -10.43 -6.79
C ALA A 24 3.76 -10.94 -5.77
N GLN A 25 4.17 -11.71 -4.77
CA GLN A 25 3.20 -12.28 -3.81
C GLN A 25 2.65 -11.23 -2.84
N SER A 26 3.39 -10.13 -2.62
CA SER A 26 2.99 -9.02 -1.78
C SER A 26 2.75 -7.74 -2.56
N ILE A 27 1.91 -6.87 -2.00
CA ILE A 27 1.70 -5.49 -2.45
C ILE A 27 2.15 -4.55 -1.34
N THR A 28 2.86 -3.50 -1.72
CA THR A 28 3.28 -2.43 -0.81
C THR A 28 2.40 -1.21 -0.99
N VAL A 29 1.81 -0.72 0.09
CA VAL A 29 1.09 0.56 0.17
C VAL A 29 1.98 1.55 0.90
N THR A 30 2.29 2.68 0.26
CA THR A 30 3.14 3.74 0.84
C THR A 30 2.41 5.07 0.87
N GLY A 31 2.93 5.99 1.67
CA GLY A 31 2.48 7.37 1.70
C GLY A 31 3.16 8.13 2.82
N SER A 32 2.61 9.28 3.16
CA SER A 32 3.03 10.10 4.30
C SER A 32 1.84 10.60 5.11
N ILE A 33 2.09 10.89 6.38
CA ILE A 33 1.11 11.40 7.33
C ILE A 33 1.44 12.85 7.64
N ALA A 34 0.44 13.74 7.55
CA ALA A 34 0.57 15.15 7.90
C ALA A 34 -0.69 15.66 8.61
N TYR A 35 -0.59 16.83 9.25
CA TYR A 35 -1.71 17.57 9.83
C TYR A 35 -1.51 19.07 9.58
N ARG A 36 -2.56 19.89 9.75
CA ARG A 36 -2.54 21.32 9.36
C ARG A 36 -2.14 22.25 10.50
N GLU A 37 -2.32 21.80 11.72
CA GLU A 37 -2.07 22.53 12.94
C GLU A 37 -0.56 22.85 13.06
N ARG A 38 -0.25 24.09 13.45
CA ARG A 38 1.13 24.54 13.65
C ARG A 38 1.62 24.17 15.05
N ILE A 39 1.61 22.88 15.35
CA ILE A 39 2.00 22.32 16.64
C ILE A 39 3.09 21.27 16.39
N ALA A 40 4.17 21.35 17.17
CA ALA A 40 5.24 20.36 17.10
C ALA A 40 4.74 19.01 17.64
N LEU A 41 5.06 17.95 16.92
CA LEU A 41 4.80 16.59 17.39
C LEU A 41 5.74 16.27 18.55
N PRO A 42 5.25 15.84 19.73
CA PRO A 42 6.10 15.43 20.83
C PRO A 42 7.03 14.28 20.40
N PRO A 43 8.30 14.24 20.83
CA PRO A 43 9.22 13.16 20.46
C PRO A 43 8.73 11.76 20.88
N THR A 44 7.96 11.70 21.97
CA THR A 44 7.40 10.47 22.54
C THR A 44 6.07 10.04 21.88
N ALA A 45 5.58 10.78 20.89
CA ALA A 45 4.34 10.43 20.20
C ALA A 45 4.50 9.12 19.42
N GLN A 46 3.46 8.28 19.47
CA GLN A 46 3.37 7.03 18.75
C GLN A 46 2.42 7.18 17.57
N LEU A 47 2.89 6.79 16.39
CA LEU A 47 2.10 6.74 15.17
C LEU A 47 1.67 5.30 14.92
N GLU A 48 0.43 5.13 14.50
CA GLU A 48 -0.11 3.85 14.06
C GLU A 48 -0.84 4.05 12.74
N VAL A 49 -0.48 3.24 11.76
CA VAL A 49 -1.07 3.22 10.42
C VAL A 49 -1.59 1.82 10.16
N ARG A 50 -2.83 1.69 9.70
CA ARG A 50 -3.45 0.40 9.42
C ARG A 50 -4.10 0.38 8.05
N LEU A 51 -3.94 -0.74 7.36
CA LEU A 51 -4.72 -1.11 6.19
C LEU A 51 -5.82 -2.06 6.67
N ASP A 52 -7.06 -1.63 6.54
CA ASP A 52 -8.23 -2.34 7.03
C ASP A 52 -9.16 -2.72 5.86
N ASP A 53 -9.76 -3.92 5.95
CA ASP A 53 -10.89 -4.34 5.13
C ASP A 53 -12.18 -3.72 5.71
N VAL A 54 -12.75 -2.79 4.93
CA VAL A 54 -13.91 -1.98 5.29
C VAL A 54 -15.12 -2.32 4.42
N SER A 55 -15.21 -3.57 3.96
CA SER A 55 -16.30 -4.05 3.11
C SER A 55 -17.61 -4.21 3.85
N LEU A 56 -17.54 -4.50 5.15
CA LEU A 56 -18.71 -4.65 6.02
C LEU A 56 -18.92 -3.34 6.79
N ALA A 57 -20.08 -2.72 6.62
CA ALA A 57 -20.42 -1.48 7.31
C ALA A 57 -20.74 -1.69 8.80
N ASP A 58 -21.34 -2.83 9.13
CA ASP A 58 -21.90 -3.11 10.46
C ASP A 58 -21.03 -4.06 11.31
N ALA A 59 -19.78 -4.27 10.91
CA ALA A 59 -18.85 -5.14 11.60
C ALA A 59 -17.51 -4.44 11.84
N PRO A 60 -16.76 -4.82 12.90
CA PRO A 60 -15.39 -4.36 13.07
C PRO A 60 -14.55 -4.67 11.84
N ALA A 61 -13.84 -3.66 11.33
CA ALA A 61 -12.97 -3.82 10.18
C ALA A 61 -11.80 -4.78 10.51
N ARG A 62 -11.46 -5.65 9.57
CA ARG A 62 -10.33 -6.58 9.72
C ARG A 62 -9.05 -5.90 9.27
N THR A 63 -8.08 -5.75 10.17
CA THR A 63 -6.75 -5.26 9.81
C THR A 63 -5.96 -6.30 9.03
N LEU A 64 -5.45 -5.90 7.86
CA LEU A 64 -4.62 -6.73 6.98
C LEU A 64 -3.13 -6.45 7.18
N ALA A 65 -2.78 -5.18 7.42
CA ALA A 65 -1.42 -4.76 7.69
C ALA A 65 -1.43 -3.56 8.65
N GLY A 66 -0.41 -3.46 9.49
CA GLY A 66 -0.25 -2.35 10.41
C GLY A 66 1.22 -1.99 10.59
N GLN A 67 1.47 -0.71 10.81
CA GLN A 67 2.79 -0.19 11.17
C GLN A 67 2.64 0.75 12.36
N THR A 68 3.41 0.50 13.41
CA THR A 68 3.49 1.37 14.58
C THR A 68 4.94 1.84 14.75
N PHE A 69 5.15 3.14 14.95
CA PHE A 69 6.48 3.71 15.14
C PHE A 69 6.43 5.01 15.95
N ALA A 70 7.52 5.29 16.68
CA ALA A 70 7.67 6.53 17.42
C ALA A 70 8.03 7.69 16.47
N ALA A 71 7.62 8.90 16.85
CA ALA A 71 8.01 10.10 16.14
C ALA A 71 9.53 10.34 16.22
N ASP A 72 10.16 10.01 17.35
CA ASP A 72 11.61 10.14 17.58
C ASP A 72 12.17 11.53 17.20
N GLY A 73 11.40 12.57 17.50
CA GLY A 73 11.71 13.97 17.19
C GLY A 73 11.50 14.37 15.72
N LYS A 74 11.17 13.43 14.83
CA LYS A 74 10.79 13.74 13.45
C LYS A 74 9.45 14.48 13.44
N GLN A 75 9.31 15.37 12.47
CA GLN A 75 8.12 16.17 12.27
C GLN A 75 7.42 15.77 10.98
N VAL A 76 6.14 16.12 10.86
CA VAL A 76 5.37 15.87 9.65
C VAL A 76 5.94 16.62 8.44
N PRO A 77 5.82 16.06 7.22
CA PRO A 77 5.19 14.78 6.88
C PRO A 77 6.04 13.55 7.26
N LEU A 78 5.40 12.52 7.85
CA LEU A 78 6.06 11.29 8.28
C LEU A 78 5.73 10.13 7.33
N PRO A 79 6.72 9.45 6.71
CA PRO A 79 6.45 8.38 5.75
C PRO A 79 5.98 7.09 6.45
N PHE A 80 5.14 6.32 5.77
CA PHE A 80 4.73 4.98 6.19
C PHE A 80 4.85 3.96 5.04
N THR A 81 4.91 2.69 5.40
CA THR A 81 4.92 1.57 4.45
C THR A 81 4.20 0.38 5.05
N LEU A 82 3.18 -0.09 4.36
CA LEU A 82 2.40 -1.28 4.71
C LEU A 82 2.61 -2.33 3.63
N THR A 83 2.89 -3.56 4.03
CA THR A 83 3.03 -4.70 3.11
C THR A 83 1.93 -5.69 3.40
N VAL A 84 1.15 -6.05 2.38
CA VAL A 84 0.03 -6.99 2.46
C VAL A 84 0.24 -8.13 1.47
N ASP A 85 -0.17 -9.35 1.86
CA ASP A 85 -0.17 -10.51 0.96
C ASP A 85 -1.37 -10.42 0.00
N ARG A 86 -1.12 -10.64 -1.30
CA ARG A 86 -2.17 -10.66 -2.31
C ARG A 86 -3.23 -11.71 -2.05
N ALA A 87 -2.89 -12.83 -1.42
CA ALA A 87 -3.83 -13.89 -1.08
C ALA A 87 -4.89 -13.45 -0.05
N GLN A 88 -4.64 -12.36 0.69
CA GLN A 88 -5.59 -11.81 1.65
C GLN A 88 -6.56 -10.80 1.03
N LEU A 89 -6.36 -10.43 -0.24
CA LEU A 89 -7.16 -9.45 -0.95
C LEU A 89 -8.24 -10.13 -1.80
N ASP A 90 -9.49 -9.69 -1.64
CA ASP A 90 -10.63 -10.06 -2.47
C ASP A 90 -10.98 -8.87 -3.38
N PRO A 91 -11.04 -9.03 -4.70
CA PRO A 91 -11.40 -7.96 -5.63
C PRO A 91 -12.79 -7.34 -5.41
N ARG A 92 -13.68 -8.02 -4.68
CA ARG A 92 -15.04 -7.54 -4.35
C ARG A 92 -15.07 -6.70 -3.08
N HIS A 93 -13.97 -6.67 -2.33
CA HIS A 93 -13.86 -5.99 -1.05
C HIS A 93 -13.36 -4.56 -1.23
N SER A 94 -13.60 -3.73 -0.22
CA SER A 94 -13.10 -2.37 -0.13
C SER A 94 -12.07 -2.23 0.99
N TYR A 95 -10.97 -1.56 0.68
CA TYR A 95 -9.87 -1.37 1.62
C TYR A 95 -9.63 0.11 1.86
N ALA A 96 -9.26 0.45 3.09
CA ALA A 96 -8.91 1.81 3.47
C ALA A 96 -7.72 1.84 4.42
N VAL A 97 -6.94 2.92 4.35
CA VAL A 97 -5.88 3.21 5.31
C VAL A 97 -6.36 4.22 6.33
N SER A 98 -6.13 3.89 7.60
CA SER A 98 -6.35 4.80 8.73
C SER A 98 -5.02 5.10 9.40
N ALA A 99 -4.89 6.31 9.94
CA ALA A 99 -3.72 6.69 10.72
C ALA A 99 -4.16 7.43 11.98
N ARG A 100 -3.46 7.17 13.08
CA ARG A 100 -3.62 7.90 14.34
C ARG A 100 -2.27 8.21 14.97
N ILE A 101 -2.25 9.28 15.75
CA ILE A 101 -1.11 9.71 16.54
C ILE A 101 -1.56 9.82 17.99
N THR A 102 -0.86 9.12 18.86
CA THR A 102 -1.07 9.13 20.31
C THR A 102 0.10 9.81 20.98
N GLY A 103 -0.16 10.70 21.94
CA GLY A 103 0.88 11.36 22.73
C GLY A 103 1.63 10.39 23.65
N GLY A 104 2.75 10.83 24.21
CA GLY A 104 3.50 10.03 25.20
C GLY A 104 2.72 9.75 26.49
N ASP A 105 1.62 10.47 26.73
CA ASP A 105 0.66 10.24 27.81
C ASP A 105 -0.45 9.22 27.46
N GLY A 106 -0.41 8.63 26.27
CA GLY A 106 -1.39 7.66 25.80
C GLY A 106 -2.68 8.28 25.24
N LYS A 107 -2.79 9.61 25.17
CA LYS A 107 -3.99 10.27 24.63
C LYS A 107 -3.94 10.40 23.11
N LEU A 108 -5.07 10.15 22.46
CA LEU A 108 -5.22 10.39 21.02
C LEU A 108 -5.07 11.88 20.74
N MET A 109 -4.13 12.25 19.87
CA MET A 109 -3.87 13.64 19.49
C MET A 109 -4.39 13.95 18.09
N PHE A 110 -4.18 13.04 17.14
CA PHE A 110 -4.58 13.23 15.75
C PHE A 110 -5.09 11.91 15.15
N ILE A 111 -6.04 12.00 14.23
CA ILE A 111 -6.60 10.85 13.52
C ILE A 111 -7.05 11.24 12.12
N THR A 112 -7.05 10.29 11.18
CA THR A 112 -7.72 10.46 9.88
C THR A 112 -9.24 10.44 10.08
N ASP A 113 -9.94 11.48 9.62
CA ASP A 113 -11.40 11.60 9.69
C ASP A 113 -12.12 11.30 8.37
N THR A 114 -11.35 11.16 7.30
CA THR A 114 -11.83 10.84 5.95
C THR A 114 -11.42 9.42 5.55
N ARG A 115 -12.21 8.82 4.65
CA ARG A 115 -11.92 7.49 4.13
C ARG A 115 -10.79 7.56 3.08
N ASN A 116 -9.62 7.03 3.42
CA ASN A 116 -8.49 6.93 2.49
C ASN A 116 -8.51 5.57 1.79
N SER A 117 -9.30 5.43 0.74
CA SER A 117 -9.46 4.16 0.03
C SER A 117 -8.21 3.76 -0.77
N VAL A 118 -7.91 2.45 -0.78
CA VAL A 118 -6.84 1.86 -1.59
C VAL A 118 -7.45 0.95 -2.63
N ALA A 119 -7.14 1.18 -3.90
CA ALA A 119 -7.54 0.33 -5.01
C ALA A 119 -6.38 -0.59 -5.42
N PHE A 120 -6.57 -1.90 -5.29
CA PHE A 120 -5.59 -2.90 -5.72
C PHE A 120 -5.83 -3.29 -7.17
N ASP A 121 -5.15 -2.61 -8.10
CA ASP A 121 -5.31 -2.73 -9.56
C ASP A 121 -4.26 -3.65 -10.22
N GLY A 122 -3.67 -4.56 -9.45
CA GLY A 122 -2.63 -5.50 -9.91
C GLY A 122 -1.20 -4.96 -9.81
N ARG A 123 -1.01 -3.67 -9.50
CA ARG A 123 0.31 -3.12 -9.17
C ARG A 123 0.90 -3.79 -7.93
N SER A 124 2.22 -3.88 -7.87
CA SER A 124 2.96 -4.36 -6.68
C SER A 124 3.23 -3.25 -5.67
N ARG A 125 3.06 -1.98 -6.08
CA ARG A 125 3.23 -0.80 -5.22
C ARG A 125 2.15 0.22 -5.52
N ILE A 126 1.54 0.74 -4.46
CA ILE A 126 0.53 1.80 -4.50
C ILE A 126 1.00 2.92 -3.59
N ASP A 127 1.06 4.14 -4.12
CA ASP A 127 1.34 5.33 -3.34
C ASP A 127 0.04 6.09 -3.07
N MET A 128 -0.25 6.35 -1.80
CA MET A 128 -1.42 7.09 -1.33
C MET A 128 -1.18 8.59 -1.27
N GLY A 129 0.04 9.06 -1.51
CA GLY A 129 0.41 10.44 -1.28
C GLY A 129 0.34 10.77 0.21
N THR A 130 -0.27 11.91 0.55
CA THR A 130 -0.35 12.39 1.94
C THR A 130 -1.72 12.15 2.55
N LEU A 131 -1.75 11.37 3.63
CA LEU A 131 -2.89 11.27 4.53
C LEU A 131 -2.90 12.49 5.45
N THR A 132 -4.00 13.24 5.43
CA THR A 132 -4.20 14.37 6.34
C THR A 132 -4.95 13.92 7.57
N LEU A 133 -4.41 14.22 8.74
CA LEU A 133 -5.03 13.95 10.03
C LEU A 133 -5.59 15.25 10.59
N VAL A 134 -6.64 15.11 11.37
CA VAL A 134 -7.25 16.20 12.13
C VAL A 134 -6.95 16.02 13.61
N LYS A 135 -6.82 17.14 14.33
CA LYS A 135 -6.64 17.11 15.78
C LYS A 135 -7.90 16.61 16.47
N THR A 136 -7.74 15.76 17.49
CA THR A 136 -8.81 15.35 18.39
C THR A 136 -9.04 16.42 19.45
N ASN A 137 -10.31 16.69 19.78
CA ASN A 137 -10.71 17.68 20.81
C ASN A 137 -10.50 17.17 22.24
#